data_AF-A0A971BFE4-F1
#
_entry.id   AF-A0A971BFE4-F1
#
_cell.length_a   1.000
_cell.length_b   1.000
_cell.length_c   1.000
_cell.angle_alpha   90.00
_cell.angle_beta   90.00
_cell.angle_gamma   90.00
#
_symmetry.space_group_name_H-M   'P 1'
#
loop_
_entity.id
_entity.type
_entity.pdbx_description
1 polymer ?
#
loop_
_entity_poly.entity_id
_entity_poly.type
_entity_poly.pdbx_seq_one_letter_code
_entity_poly.pdbx_strand_id
1 'polypeptide(L)'
;MSADAALVTTLAGTAMAFAHDADDEAERWLRALRLHGQVGCAMQALGVGEVPLEDGGHTGDPPRGGDAVAAAVRDAERRARARGGDVVCTADLLDALLAVYGRPLERALARRGVTPAEVAERIAAGCDEAETPAR
;
A
#
# COMPACT_ATOMS: atom_id res chain seq x y z
N MET A 1 -0.47 6.70 14.13
CA MET A 1 -0.33 5.58 13.17
C MET A 1 -0.24 4.27 13.94
N SER A 2 -0.73 3.17 13.36
CA SER A 2 -0.47 1.83 13.88
C SER A 2 1.01 1.46 13.73
N ALA A 3 1.47 0.46 14.48
CA ALA A 3 2.85 -0.03 14.38
C ALA A 3 3.18 -0.48 12.94
N ASP A 4 2.29 -1.24 12.30
CA ASP A 4 2.45 -1.70 10.92
C ASP A 4 2.52 -0.54 9.92
N ALA A 5 1.63 0.45 10.04
CA ALA A 5 1.63 1.62 9.16
C ALA A 5 2.94 2.42 9.29
N ALA A 6 3.46 2.55 10.53
CA ALA A 6 4.71 3.25 10.80
C ALA A 6 5.92 2.48 10.23
N LEU A 7 5.93 1.15 10.34
CA LEU A 7 6.95 0.29 9.74
C LEU A 7 6.95 0.41 8.22
N VAL A 8 5.78 0.30 7.58
CA VAL A 8 5.64 0.44 6.11
C VAL A 8 6.18 1.79 5.65
N THR A 9 5.79 2.88 6.31
CA THR A 9 6.23 4.23 5.95
C THR A 9 7.74 4.39 6.10
N THR A 10 8.32 3.82 7.15
CA THR A 10 9.78 3.86 7.39
C THR A 10 10.54 3.08 6.33
N LEU A 11 10.13 1.83 6.05
CA LEU A 11 10.76 0.96 5.06
C LEU A 11 10.65 1.54 3.64
N ALA A 12 9.47 2.05 3.28
CA ALA A 12 9.27 2.68 1.99
C ALA A 12 10.13 3.95 1.88
N GLY A 13 10.15 4.78 2.93
CA GLY A 13 10.94 6.02 2.96
C GLY A 13 12.44 5.80 2.76
N THR A 14 13.02 4.75 3.36
CA THR A 14 14.43 4.41 3.14
C THR A 14 14.69 3.85 1.73
N ALA A 15 13.70 3.22 1.12
CA ALA A 15 13.81 2.64 -0.21
C ALA A 15 13.66 3.69 -1.34
N MET A 16 12.96 4.81 -1.12
CA MET A 16 12.68 5.83 -2.15
C MET A 16 13.95 6.42 -2.77
N ALA A 17 15.05 6.54 -2.01
CA ALA A 17 16.32 7.07 -2.52
C ALA A 17 16.96 6.22 -3.64
N PHE A 18 16.50 4.97 -3.78
CA PHE A 18 16.98 4.03 -4.79
C PHE A 18 16.01 3.89 -5.97
N ALA A 19 14.89 4.61 -5.97
CA ALA A 19 13.90 4.56 -7.03
C ALA A 19 14.32 5.43 -8.22
N HIS A 20 14.22 4.89 -9.43
CA HIS A 20 14.57 5.60 -10.66
C HIS A 20 13.37 6.29 -11.30
N ASP A 21 12.16 5.80 -11.02
CA ASP A 21 10.90 6.33 -11.54
C ASP A 21 9.71 6.06 -10.59
N ALA A 22 8.52 6.54 -10.95
CA ALA A 22 7.33 6.38 -10.12
C ALA A 22 6.80 4.94 -10.02
N ASP A 23 7.07 4.07 -11.01
CA ASP A 23 6.76 2.63 -10.94
C ASP A 23 7.65 1.97 -9.88
N ASP A 24 8.93 2.31 -9.89
CA ASP A 24 9.95 1.86 -8.94
C ASP A 24 9.56 2.21 -7.48
N GLU A 25 9.11 3.44 -7.25
CA GLU A 25 8.60 3.87 -5.96
C GLU A 25 7.35 3.08 -5.53
N ALA A 26 6.40 2.89 -6.45
CA ALA A 26 5.18 2.14 -6.18
C ALA A 26 5.47 0.68 -5.81
N GLU A 27 6.43 0.03 -6.47
CA GLU A 27 6.85 -1.33 -6.13
C GLU A 27 7.48 -1.43 -4.74
N ARG A 28 8.28 -0.43 -4.35
CA ARG A 28 8.89 -0.36 -3.01
C ARG A 28 7.83 -0.20 -1.92
N TRP A 29 6.83 0.65 -2.14
CA TRP A 29 5.67 0.76 -1.26
C TRP A 29 4.91 -0.57 -1.15
N LEU A 30 4.65 -1.21 -2.29
CA LEU A 30 3.88 -2.44 -2.32
C LEU A 30 4.59 -3.60 -1.63
N ARG A 31 5.92 -3.67 -1.74
CA ARG A 31 6.74 -4.65 -1.01
C ARG A 31 6.62 -4.46 0.49
N ALA A 32 6.69 -3.21 0.98
CA ALA A 32 6.51 -2.92 2.39
C ALA A 32 5.08 -3.27 2.86
N LEU A 33 4.05 -2.85 2.12
CA LEU A 33 2.64 -3.14 2.46
C LEU A 33 2.31 -4.63 2.52
N ARG A 34 2.86 -5.42 1.60
CA ARG A 34 2.62 -6.87 1.52
C ARG A 34 2.97 -7.61 2.82
N LEU A 35 3.93 -7.11 3.58
CA LEU A 35 4.43 -7.79 4.78
C LEU A 35 3.74 -7.35 6.07
N HIS A 36 2.90 -6.30 6.04
CA HIS A 36 2.45 -5.63 7.26
C HIS A 36 0.97 -5.28 7.27
N GLY A 37 0.34 -5.54 8.42
CA GLY A 37 -1.05 -5.18 8.72
C GLY A 37 -2.09 -5.81 7.78
N GLN A 38 -3.27 -5.19 7.75
CA GLN A 38 -4.45 -5.68 7.04
C GLN A 38 -4.22 -5.87 5.54
N VAL A 39 -3.49 -4.95 4.90
CA VAL A 39 -3.13 -5.05 3.48
C VAL A 39 -2.28 -6.29 3.23
N GLY A 40 -1.26 -6.55 4.05
CA GLY A 40 -0.42 -7.74 3.93
C GLY A 40 -1.23 -9.04 4.06
N CYS A 41 -2.09 -9.13 5.08
CA CYS A 41 -3.01 -10.26 5.26
C CYS A 41 -3.92 -10.45 4.03
N ALA A 42 -4.50 -9.37 3.52
CA ALA A 42 -5.39 -9.42 2.36
C ALA A 42 -4.66 -9.90 1.10
N MET A 43 -3.47 -9.37 0.83
CA MET A 43 -2.63 -9.79 -0.30
C MET A 43 -2.21 -11.25 -0.20
N GLN A 44 -1.83 -11.72 0.99
CA GLN A 44 -1.50 -13.14 1.22
C GLN A 44 -2.70 -14.06 0.97
N ALA A 45 -3.88 -13.66 1.44
CA ALA A 45 -5.13 -14.40 1.22
C ALA A 45 -5.56 -14.42 -0.26
N LEU A 46 -5.12 -13.45 -1.06
CA LEU A 46 -5.29 -13.42 -2.52
C LEU A 46 -4.20 -14.21 -3.26
N GLY A 47 -3.26 -14.84 -2.56
CA GLY A 47 -2.16 -15.61 -3.17
C GLY A 47 -1.03 -14.74 -3.71
N VAL A 48 -0.94 -13.46 -3.32
CA VAL A 48 0.09 -12.54 -3.80
C VAL A 48 1.45 -12.90 -3.19
N GLY A 49 2.27 -13.55 -4.00
CA GLY A 49 3.67 -13.88 -3.70
C GLY A 49 4.60 -12.67 -3.74
N GLU A 50 5.87 -12.90 -3.43
CA GLU A 50 6.92 -11.95 -3.78
C GLU A 50 7.21 -12.04 -5.27
N VAL A 51 7.34 -10.89 -5.91
CA VAL A 51 7.82 -10.78 -7.29
C VAL A 51 9.21 -10.15 -7.22
N PRO A 52 10.20 -10.67 -7.98
CA PRO A 52 11.47 -9.99 -8.16
C PRO A 52 11.26 -8.52 -8.54
N LEU A 53 12.20 -7.64 -8.16
CA LEU A 53 12.23 -6.31 -8.80
C LEU A 53 12.57 -6.56 -10.26
N GLU A 54 11.57 -6.53 -11.12
CA GLU A 54 11.80 -6.59 -12.55
C GLU A 54 12.10 -5.18 -13.01
N ASP A 55 13.22 -5.00 -13.73
CA ASP A 55 13.55 -3.75 -14.44
C ASP A 55 12.56 -3.47 -15.60
N GLY A 56 11.53 -4.32 -15.74
CA GLY A 56 10.69 -4.44 -16.91
C GLY A 56 9.56 -3.42 -16.92
N GLY A 57 9.63 -2.44 -17.81
CA GLY A 57 8.49 -1.59 -18.16
C GLY A 57 8.40 -0.32 -17.31
N HIS A 58 9.51 0.40 -17.23
CA HIS A 58 9.57 1.80 -16.80
C HIS A 58 8.70 2.63 -17.74
N THR A 59 7.64 3.26 -17.21
CA THR A 59 6.80 4.13 -18.04
C THR A 59 7.42 5.50 -18.30
N GLY A 60 8.49 5.84 -17.57
CA GLY A 60 9.22 7.09 -17.68
C GLY A 60 8.61 8.24 -16.86
N ASP A 61 7.61 7.96 -16.02
CA ASP A 61 7.08 8.95 -15.07
C ASP A 61 8.17 9.27 -14.03
N PRO A 62 8.55 10.55 -13.85
CA PRO A 62 9.63 10.90 -12.93
C PRO A 62 9.30 10.48 -11.50
N PRO A 63 10.32 10.09 -10.70
CA PRO A 63 10.11 9.74 -9.30
C PRO A 63 9.46 10.93 -8.58
N ARG A 64 8.53 10.65 -7.67
CA ARG A 64 7.90 11.70 -6.85
C ARG A 64 8.81 12.14 -5.70
N GLY A 65 9.82 11.35 -5.37
CA GLY A 65 10.86 11.65 -4.40
C GLY A 65 10.37 11.65 -2.96
N GLY A 66 11.16 12.26 -2.06
CA GLY A 66 10.88 12.29 -0.62
C GLY A 66 9.53 12.94 -0.24
N ASP A 67 9.02 13.85 -1.08
CA ASP A 67 7.72 14.49 -0.88
C ASP A 67 6.54 13.52 -1.01
N ALA A 68 6.73 12.41 -1.73
CA ALA A 68 5.71 11.39 -1.90
C ALA A 68 5.35 10.69 -0.59
N VAL A 69 6.35 10.45 0.27
CA VAL A 69 6.13 9.84 1.60
C VAL A 69 5.29 10.77 2.46
N ALA A 70 5.67 12.04 2.53
CA ALA A 70 4.93 13.02 3.31
C ALA A 70 3.51 13.25 2.75
N ALA A 71 3.33 13.22 1.43
CA ALA A 71 2.02 13.30 0.79
C ALA A 71 1.13 12.10 1.12
N ALA A 72 1.67 10.88 1.03
CA ALA A 72 0.97 9.64 1.35
C ALA A 72 0.54 9.61 2.83
N VAL A 73 1.44 9.96 3.76
CA VAL A 73 1.11 10.02 5.19
C VAL A 73 0.01 11.04 5.46
N ARG A 74 0.10 12.26 4.90
CA ARG A 74 -0.94 13.28 5.06
C ARG A 74 -2.29 12.85 4.51
N ASP A 75 -2.32 12.14 3.38
CA ASP A 75 -3.58 11.63 2.82
C ASP A 75 -4.15 10.47 3.64
N ALA A 76 -3.30 9.55 4.10
CA ALA A 76 -3.71 8.45 4.98
C ALA A 76 -4.29 8.96 6.31
N GLU A 77 -3.70 10.03 6.87
CA GLU A 77 -4.24 10.72 8.03
C GLU A 77 -5.61 11.36 7.80
N ARG A 78 -5.86 11.91 6.60
CA ARG A 78 -7.19 12.41 6.24
C ARG A 78 -8.20 11.28 6.14
N ARG A 79 -7.81 10.15 5.54
CA ARG A 79 -8.66 8.97 5.37
C ARG A 79 -9.02 8.32 6.69
N ALA A 80 -8.04 8.16 7.59
CA ALA A 80 -8.28 7.65 8.94
C ALA A 80 -9.34 8.49 9.67
N ARG A 81 -9.23 9.83 9.60
CA ARG A 81 -10.24 10.73 10.18
C ARG A 81 -11.59 10.63 9.47
N ALA A 82 -11.62 10.50 8.14
CA ALA A 82 -12.85 10.38 7.38
C ALA A 82 -13.65 9.12 7.72
N ARG A 83 -12.97 8.02 8.08
CA ARG A 83 -13.61 6.80 8.61
C ARG A 83 -13.90 6.85 10.12
N GLY A 84 -13.67 7.98 10.79
CA GLY A 84 -13.88 8.15 12.23
C GLY A 84 -12.83 7.49 13.13
N GLY A 85 -11.67 7.11 12.58
CA GLY A 85 -10.57 6.49 13.33
C GLY A 85 -9.49 7.48 13.75
N ASP A 86 -8.94 7.29 14.95
CA ASP A 86 -7.84 8.10 15.47
C ASP A 86 -6.45 7.59 15.06
N VAL A 87 -6.38 6.38 14.51
CA VAL A 87 -5.12 5.68 14.20
C VAL A 87 -5.09 5.27 12.74
N VAL A 88 -4.20 5.87 11.95
CA VAL A 88 -3.89 5.44 10.57
C VAL A 88 -3.45 3.98 10.54
N CYS A 89 -4.12 3.15 9.74
CA CYS A 89 -3.75 1.75 9.48
C CYS A 89 -3.17 1.56 8.07
N THR A 90 -2.78 0.33 7.72
CA THR A 90 -2.21 0.05 6.39
C THR A 90 -3.24 0.17 5.27
N ALA A 91 -4.54 0.01 5.55
CA ALA A 91 -5.60 0.25 4.56
C ALA A 91 -5.70 1.74 4.19
N ASP A 92 -5.66 2.64 5.18
CA ASP A 92 -5.62 4.09 4.94
C ASP A 92 -4.40 4.49 4.08
N LEU A 93 -3.25 3.82 4.30
CA LEU A 93 -2.04 4.01 3.51
C LEU A 93 -2.19 3.48 2.07
N LEU A 94 -2.76 2.29 1.86
CA LEU A 94 -3.00 1.76 0.52
C LEU A 94 -3.86 2.72 -0.31
N ASP A 95 -4.95 3.19 0.27
CA ASP A 95 -5.85 4.16 -0.35
C ASP A 95 -5.14 5.49 -0.66
N ALA A 96 -4.30 5.97 0.25
CA ALA A 96 -3.50 7.16 0.05
C ALA A 96 -2.50 7.01 -1.09
N LEU A 97 -1.86 5.83 -1.18
CA LEU A 97 -0.92 5.53 -2.24
C LEU A 97 -1.63 5.36 -3.59
N LEU A 98 -2.85 4.84 -3.64
CA LEU A 98 -3.65 4.83 -4.86
C LEU A 98 -3.95 6.25 -5.34
N ALA A 99 -4.23 7.19 -4.43
CA ALA A 99 -4.43 8.59 -4.79
C ALA A 99 -3.15 9.32 -5.21
N VAL A 100 -2.02 9.03 -4.55
CA VAL A 100 -0.72 9.63 -4.88
C VAL A 100 -0.18 9.04 -6.18
N TYR A 101 -0.12 7.71 -6.29
CA TYR A 101 0.49 6.98 -7.40
C TYR A 101 -0.43 6.73 -8.57
N GLY A 102 -1.69 6.38 -8.36
CA GLY A 102 -2.60 6.01 -9.44
C GLY A 102 -2.05 4.85 -10.26
N ARG A 103 -1.86 5.08 -11.56
CA ARG A 103 -1.47 4.05 -12.55
C ARG A 103 -0.21 3.25 -12.17
N PRO A 104 0.92 3.86 -11.74
CA PRO A 104 2.07 3.10 -11.23
C PRO A 104 1.73 2.04 -10.19
N LEU A 105 0.91 2.36 -9.19
CA LEU A 105 0.52 1.41 -8.16
C LEU A 105 -0.44 0.34 -8.67
N GLU A 106 -1.39 0.73 -9.53
CA GLU A 106 -2.28 -0.22 -10.21
C GLU A 106 -1.49 -1.24 -11.06
N ARG A 107 -0.46 -0.78 -11.79
CA ARG A 107 0.43 -1.65 -12.56
C ARG A 107 1.21 -2.59 -11.66
N ALA A 108 1.78 -2.07 -10.57
CA ALA A 108 2.50 -2.90 -9.59
C ALA A 108 1.61 -4.00 -8.99
N LEU A 109 0.34 -3.69 -8.71
CA LEU A 109 -0.66 -4.68 -8.29
C LEU A 109 -0.99 -5.67 -9.41
N ALA A 110 -1.22 -5.18 -10.63
CA ALA A 110 -1.57 -6.03 -11.77
C ALA A 110 -0.48 -7.04 -12.14
N ARG A 111 0.81 -6.66 -12.03
CA ARG A 111 1.95 -7.59 -12.19
C ARG A 111 1.91 -8.77 -11.22
N ARG A 112 1.24 -8.59 -10.08
CA ARG A 112 1.02 -9.61 -9.04
C ARG A 112 -0.31 -10.35 -9.20
N GLY A 113 -1.05 -10.08 -10.29
CA GLY A 113 -2.32 -10.73 -10.59
C GLY A 113 -3.49 -10.23 -9.74
N VAL A 114 -3.37 -9.06 -9.12
CA VAL A 114 -4.43 -8.48 -8.27
C VAL A 114 -4.74 -7.04 -8.66
N THR A 115 -5.96 -6.61 -8.35
CA THR A 115 -6.44 -5.24 -8.52
C THR A 115 -6.60 -4.54 -7.18
N PRO A 116 -6.60 -3.19 -7.16
CA PRO A 116 -6.91 -2.45 -5.94
C PRO A 116 -8.27 -2.83 -5.33
N ALA A 117 -9.27 -3.08 -6.18
CA ALA A 117 -10.62 -3.46 -5.75
C ALA A 117 -10.62 -4.81 -5.02
N GLU A 118 -9.94 -5.83 -5.57
CA GLU A 118 -9.85 -7.15 -4.91
C GLU A 118 -9.16 -7.08 -3.55
N VAL A 119 -8.10 -6.25 -3.43
CA VAL A 119 -7.42 -6.03 -2.15
C VAL A 119 -8.35 -5.33 -1.16
N ALA A 120 -9.08 -4.29 -1.59
CA ALA A 120 -10.03 -3.57 -0.75
C ALA A 120 -11.21 -4.45 -0.29
N GLU A 121 -11.80 -5.22 -1.20
CA GLU A 121 -12.85 -6.20 -0.91
C GLU A 121 -12.37 -7.23 0.11
N ARG A 122 -11.13 -7.71 -0.03
CA ARG A 122 -10.55 -8.66 0.92
C ARG A 122 -10.29 -8.04 2.28
N ILE A 123 -9.83 -6.78 2.35
CA ILE A 123 -9.66 -6.05 3.61
C ILE A 123 -11.02 -5.89 4.31
N ALA A 124 -12.07 -5.52 3.57
CA ALA A 124 -13.42 -5.41 4.13
C ALA A 124 -13.93 -6.76 4.67
N ALA A 125 -13.75 -7.84 3.91
CA ALA A 125 -14.12 -9.19 4.37
C ALA A 125 -13.36 -9.64 5.62
N GLY A 126 -12.08 -9.28 5.75
CA GLY A 126 -11.28 -9.56 6.95
C GLY A 126 -11.59 -8.67 8.16
N CYS A 127 -12.20 -7.49 7.95
CA CYS A 127 -12.76 -6.68 9.04
C CYS A 127 -14.06 -7.29 9.58
N ASP A 128 -14.93 -7.83 8.71
CA ASP A 128 -16.20 -8.45 9.11
C ASP A 128 -15.99 -9.72 9.97
N GLU A 129 -14.94 -10.50 9.71
CA GLU A 129 -14.62 -11.69 10.52
C GLU A 129 -14.22 -11.35 11.97
N ALA A 130 -13.63 -10.17 12.20
CA ALA A 130 -13.27 -9.71 13.54
C ALA A 130 -14.48 -9.23 14.36
N GLU A 131 -15.64 -9.01 13.72
CA GLU A 131 -16.86 -8.47 14.33
C GLU A 131 -17.93 -9.53 14.61
N THR A 132 -17.65 -10.81 14.31
CA THR A 132 -18.50 -11.94 14.72
C THR A 132 -18.02 -12.49 16.07
N PRO A 133 -18.62 -12.10 17.22
CA PRO A 133 -18.33 -12.79 18.47
C PRO A 133 -18.79 -14.24 18.35
N ALA A 134 -17.87 -15.16 18.60
CA ALA A 134 -18.20 -16.57 18.80
C ALA A 134 -19.34 -16.66 19.83
N ARG A 135 -20.44 -17.29 19.42
CA ARG A 135 -21.57 -17.61 20.30
C ARG A 135 -21.21 -18.72 21.28
#